data_AF-A0A366XU71-F1
#
_entry.id   AF-A0A366XU71-F1
#
_cell.length_a   1.000
_cell.length_b   1.000
_cell.length_c   1.000
_cell.angle_alpha   90.00
_cell.angle_beta   90.00
_cell.angle_gamma   90.00
#
_symmetry.space_group_name_H-M   'P 1'
#
loop_
_entity.id
_entity.type
_entity.pdbx_description
1 polymer ?
#
loop_
_entity_poly.entity_id
_entity_poly.type
_entity_poly.pdbx_seq_one_letter_code
_entity_poly.pdbx_strand_id
1 'polypeptide(L)'
;MTELGTRLKEAREEKQLTLEVLQERTKIQKRYLEAIERGDFNQLPGSFYTRAFVKSYADAVGLNSEELFREYESILPKSNKEVIGNLPPRKARYTGTESGSKLLSFLPSILAACLVIGVLAAIWVFWPKDDNGTAAPTKPNTAEDSFDVSNEPGSEGVEDTETEEVAEDVDKNTDEEVTEEDPAEEKTPETPTQEDEMELVKGKTQGDTTVYTLKGTDQFHLTITPVSSSWLEVHGGNERYLYKTVKKDEGELKYDLTSESAVKIRVGHTPAVKLTVNRKPFEFPNGSTTQTIKIQFKRSNNQ
;
A
#
# COMPACT_ATOMS: atom_id res chain seq x y z
N MET A 1 29.44 -28.62 3.09
CA MET A 1 28.12 -29.16 3.47
C MET A 1 28.24 -29.66 4.88
N THR A 2 27.38 -29.19 5.77
CA THR A 2 27.17 -29.77 7.11
C THR A 2 26.08 -30.83 7.02
N GLU A 3 26.02 -31.76 7.97
CA GLU A 3 24.98 -32.80 8.02
C GLU A 3 23.57 -32.19 8.00
N LEU A 4 23.37 -31.12 8.78
CA LEU A 4 22.17 -30.27 8.75
C LEU A 4 21.84 -29.75 7.33
N GLY A 5 22.84 -29.22 6.61
CA GLY A 5 22.66 -28.69 5.25
C GLY A 5 22.27 -29.78 4.25
N THR A 6 22.87 -30.97 4.38
CA THR A 6 22.51 -32.16 3.62
C THR A 6 21.07 -32.61 3.94
N ARG A 7 20.71 -32.74 5.22
CA ARG A 7 19.38 -33.21 5.63
C ARG A 7 18.24 -32.29 5.17
N LEU A 8 18.48 -30.97 5.21
CA LEU A 8 17.55 -29.97 4.68
C LEU A 8 17.40 -30.10 3.15
N LYS A 9 18.52 -30.25 2.43
CA LYS A 9 18.54 -30.46 0.98
C LYS A 9 17.78 -31.73 0.57
N GLU A 10 18.03 -32.85 1.24
CA GLU A 10 17.34 -34.12 1.00
C GLU A 10 15.83 -33.95 1.16
N ALA A 11 15.38 -33.36 2.27
CA ALA A 11 13.96 -33.09 2.48
C ALA A 11 13.36 -32.13 1.43
N ARG A 12 14.12 -31.16 0.91
CA ARG A 12 13.69 -30.31 -0.21
C ARG A 12 13.49 -31.14 -1.49
N GLU A 13 14.39 -32.07 -1.77
CA GLU A 13 14.41 -32.89 -2.99
C GLU A 13 13.38 -34.03 -2.93
N GLU A 14 13.16 -34.64 -1.76
CA GLU A 14 12.02 -35.53 -1.45
C GLU A 14 10.65 -34.85 -1.74
N LYS A 15 10.53 -33.54 -1.44
CA LYS A 15 9.33 -32.75 -1.74
C LYS A 15 9.29 -32.19 -3.17
N GLN A 16 10.29 -32.50 -4.01
CA GLN A 16 10.44 -32.00 -5.38
C GLN A 16 10.42 -30.46 -5.48
N LEU A 17 10.89 -29.76 -4.45
CA LEU A 17 10.90 -28.29 -4.40
C LEU A 17 12.20 -27.75 -5.00
N THR A 18 12.07 -26.77 -5.90
CA THR A 18 13.21 -25.97 -6.34
C THR A 18 13.53 -24.89 -5.30
N LEU A 19 14.73 -24.30 -5.39
CA LEU A 19 15.15 -23.21 -4.51
C LEU A 19 14.33 -21.92 -4.73
N GLU A 20 13.79 -21.73 -5.92
CA GLU A 20 12.89 -20.62 -6.29
C GLU A 20 11.54 -20.78 -5.59
N VAL A 21 10.93 -21.97 -5.66
CA VAL A 21 9.67 -22.27 -4.95
C VAL A 21 9.86 -22.18 -3.43
N LEU A 22 11.02 -22.64 -2.92
CA LEU A 22 11.32 -22.51 -1.49
C LEU A 22 11.57 -21.06 -1.06
N GLN A 23 12.20 -20.23 -1.91
CA GLN A 23 12.31 -18.77 -1.72
C GLN A 23 10.92 -18.12 -1.67
N GLU A 24 10.01 -18.49 -2.57
CA GLU A 24 8.65 -17.95 -2.59
C GLU A 24 7.84 -18.32 -1.34
N ARG A 25 8.01 -19.54 -0.82
CA ARG A 25 7.35 -20.00 0.41
C ARG A 25 7.91 -19.34 1.66
N THR A 26 9.24 -19.33 1.81
CA THR A 26 9.93 -18.86 3.04
C THR A 26 10.19 -17.36 3.07
N LYS A 27 10.13 -16.68 1.92
CA LYS A 27 10.61 -15.31 1.67
C LYS A 27 12.11 -15.10 1.94
N ILE A 28 12.89 -16.19 2.06
CA ILE A 28 14.35 -16.17 2.16
C ILE A 28 14.93 -16.21 0.75
N GLN A 29 15.84 -15.28 0.42
CA GLN A 29 16.46 -15.23 -0.90
C GLN A 29 17.25 -16.52 -1.21
N LYS A 30 17.16 -17.02 -2.45
CA LYS A 30 17.80 -18.25 -2.94
C LYS A 30 19.26 -18.39 -2.49
N ARG A 31 20.07 -17.34 -2.61
CA ARG A 31 21.48 -17.32 -2.18
C ARG A 31 21.71 -17.73 -0.72
N TYR A 32 20.76 -17.44 0.17
CA TYR A 32 20.83 -17.82 1.59
C TYR A 32 20.34 -19.26 1.82
N LEU A 33 19.37 -19.74 1.03
CA LEU A 33 18.97 -21.15 1.04
C LEU A 33 20.14 -22.04 0.55
N GLU A 34 20.83 -21.63 -0.52
CA GLU A 34 22.06 -22.26 -1.01
C GLU A 34 23.22 -22.20 0.00
N ALA A 35 23.32 -21.12 0.79
CA ALA A 35 24.30 -21.03 1.87
C ALA A 35 23.99 -22.03 3.01
N ILE A 36 22.70 -22.17 3.38
CA ILE A 36 22.22 -23.14 4.37
C ILE A 36 22.49 -24.59 3.93
N GLU A 37 22.16 -24.96 2.69
CA GLU A 37 22.45 -26.32 2.16
C GLU A 37 23.96 -26.61 2.12
N ARG A 38 24.79 -25.60 1.80
CA ARG A 38 26.26 -25.72 1.85
C ARG A 38 26.82 -25.74 3.27
N GLY A 39 26.05 -25.31 4.27
CA GLY A 39 26.50 -25.12 5.67
C GLY A 39 27.36 -23.87 5.89
N ASP A 40 27.40 -22.93 4.93
CA ASP A 40 28.19 -21.70 5.04
C ASP A 40 27.36 -20.58 5.68
N PHE A 41 27.29 -20.61 7.01
CA PHE A 41 26.48 -19.65 7.75
C PHE A 41 27.05 -18.22 7.76
N ASN A 42 28.26 -18.00 7.23
CA ASN A 42 28.87 -16.67 7.15
C ASN A 42 28.26 -15.81 6.05
N GLN A 43 27.63 -16.41 5.04
CA GLN A 43 26.95 -15.69 3.96
C GLN A 43 25.57 -15.15 4.37
N LEU A 44 25.04 -15.51 5.55
CA LEU A 44 23.75 -15.01 6.05
C LEU A 44 23.89 -13.58 6.63
N PRO A 45 22.82 -12.77 6.67
CA PRO A 45 22.86 -11.35 7.07
C PRO A 45 23.00 -11.14 8.60
N GLY A 46 23.94 -11.84 9.24
CA GLY A 46 24.17 -11.87 10.68
C GLY A 46 23.65 -13.16 11.34
N SER A 47 24.44 -13.70 12.28
CA SER A 47 24.20 -14.99 12.95
C SER A 47 22.84 -15.11 13.67
N PHE A 48 22.26 -13.98 14.07
CA PHE A 48 20.91 -13.91 14.65
C PHE A 48 19.83 -14.49 13.73
N TYR A 49 19.96 -14.28 12.41
CA TYR A 49 18.97 -14.76 11.44
C TYR A 49 19.14 -16.25 11.08
N THR A 50 20.32 -16.85 11.33
CA THR A 50 20.60 -18.23 10.93
C THR A 50 19.60 -19.22 11.50
N ARG A 51 19.30 -19.15 12.82
CA ARG A 51 18.29 -20.05 13.43
C ARG A 51 16.88 -19.79 12.89
N ALA A 52 16.52 -18.53 12.64
CA ALA A 52 15.21 -18.20 12.05
C ALA A 52 15.07 -18.72 10.61
N PHE A 53 16.12 -18.59 9.79
CA PHE A 53 16.09 -19.04 8.40
C PHE A 53 16.11 -20.56 8.28
N VAL A 54 16.90 -21.25 9.12
CA VAL A 54 16.87 -22.72 9.20
C VAL A 54 15.51 -23.23 9.69
N LYS A 55 14.86 -22.54 10.65
CA LYS A 55 13.48 -22.87 11.06
C LYS A 55 12.52 -22.79 9.88
N SER A 56 12.48 -21.65 9.19
CA SER A 56 11.56 -21.45 8.06
C SER A 56 11.85 -22.41 6.89
N TYR A 57 13.11 -22.80 6.66
CA TYR A 57 13.46 -23.85 5.70
C TYR A 57 12.81 -25.18 6.15
N ALA A 58 13.14 -25.66 7.37
CA ALA A 58 12.68 -26.94 7.89
C ALA A 58 11.15 -27.03 7.93
N ASP A 59 10.46 -26.00 8.43
CA ASP A 59 9.01 -25.90 8.43
C ASP A 59 8.43 -26.01 6.99
N ALA A 60 9.06 -25.37 6.00
CA ALA A 60 8.56 -25.32 4.62
C ALA A 60 8.82 -26.59 3.78
N VAL A 61 9.76 -27.45 4.20
CA VAL A 61 9.93 -28.82 3.67
C VAL A 61 9.18 -29.88 4.50
N GLY A 62 8.61 -29.49 5.64
CA GLY A 62 7.83 -30.38 6.52
C GLY A 62 8.66 -31.19 7.50
N LEU A 63 9.87 -30.74 7.85
CA LEU A 63 10.67 -31.28 8.95
C LEU A 63 10.26 -30.62 10.28
N ASN A 64 10.39 -31.36 11.38
CA ASN A 64 10.18 -30.83 12.72
C ASN A 64 11.36 -29.95 13.15
N SER A 65 11.24 -28.64 12.96
CA SER A 65 12.28 -27.66 13.33
C SER A 65 12.81 -27.80 14.75
N GLU A 66 11.97 -28.11 15.74
CA GLU A 66 12.41 -28.17 17.15
C GLU A 66 13.19 -29.46 17.46
N GLU A 67 13.00 -30.51 16.66
CA GLU A 67 13.74 -31.77 16.72
C GLU A 67 15.08 -31.65 16.00
N LEU A 68 15.05 -31.11 14.78
CA LEU A 68 16.22 -30.71 13.99
C LEU A 68 17.13 -29.72 14.75
N PHE A 69 16.58 -28.88 15.63
CA PHE A 69 17.37 -28.02 16.52
C PHE A 69 17.96 -28.69 17.76
N ARG A 70 17.46 -29.86 18.19
CA ARG A 70 18.10 -30.68 19.24
C ARG A 70 19.21 -31.54 18.65
N GLU A 71 18.96 -32.12 17.48
CA GLU A 71 19.90 -32.98 16.75
C GLU A 71 21.17 -32.21 16.33
N TYR A 72 21.00 -31.00 15.77
CA TYR A 72 22.11 -30.19 15.26
C TYR A 72 22.45 -28.96 16.11
N GLU A 73 22.22 -29.02 17.45
CA GLU A 73 22.52 -27.88 18.35
C GLU A 73 24.02 -27.48 18.32
N SER A 74 24.92 -28.44 18.10
CA SER A 74 26.37 -28.23 17.98
C SER A 74 26.79 -27.44 16.73
N ILE A 75 25.97 -27.46 15.68
CA ILE A 75 26.25 -26.84 14.37
C ILE A 75 25.69 -25.41 14.28
N LEU A 76 24.65 -25.11 15.06
CA LEU A 76 23.89 -23.86 14.95
C LEU A 76 24.31 -22.81 15.99
N PRO A 77 24.27 -21.50 15.65
CA PRO A 77 24.49 -20.46 16.64
C PRO A 77 23.42 -20.52 17.73
N LYS A 78 23.88 -20.57 18.99
CA LYS A 78 23.01 -20.61 20.18
C LYS A 78 22.08 -19.41 20.19
N SER A 79 20.81 -19.64 20.55
CA SER A 79 19.82 -18.57 20.63
C SER A 79 20.14 -17.67 21.83
N ASN A 80 20.74 -16.51 21.57
CA ASN A 80 20.97 -15.51 22.60
C ASN A 80 19.64 -14.86 23.01
N LYS A 81 19.00 -15.43 24.02
CA LYS A 81 17.75 -14.95 24.62
C LYS A 81 17.93 -13.68 25.47
N GLU A 82 19.15 -13.34 25.85
CA GLU A 82 19.44 -12.36 26.90
C GLU A 82 19.34 -10.90 26.40
N VAL A 83 19.47 -10.67 25.10
CA VAL A 83 19.40 -9.31 24.49
C VAL A 83 18.00 -8.69 24.58
N ILE A 84 16.95 -9.47 24.88
CA ILE A 84 15.57 -8.97 25.05
C ILE A 84 15.28 -8.53 26.51
N GLY A 85 16.31 -8.35 27.36
CA GLY A 85 16.14 -7.90 28.74
C GLY A 85 15.71 -6.43 28.92
N ASN A 86 16.18 -5.52 28.06
CA ASN A 86 16.17 -4.07 28.33
C ASN A 86 15.25 -3.23 27.41
N LEU A 87 14.31 -3.85 26.70
CA LEU A 87 13.29 -3.11 25.94
C LEU A 87 12.16 -2.68 26.89
N PRO A 88 11.85 -1.38 27.02
CA PRO A 88 10.76 -0.93 27.89
C PRO A 88 9.43 -1.51 27.40
N PRO A 89 8.49 -1.86 28.31
CA PRO A 89 7.25 -2.56 27.96
C PRO A 89 6.31 -1.67 27.14
N ARG A 90 6.49 -1.68 25.82
CA ARG A 90 5.61 -1.03 24.84
C ARG A 90 4.23 -1.66 24.95
N LYS A 91 3.31 -0.97 25.65
CA LYS A 91 1.93 -1.44 25.91
C LYS A 91 1.27 -1.93 24.62
N ALA A 92 1.15 -3.25 24.50
CA ALA A 92 0.66 -3.91 23.30
C ALA A 92 -0.86 -3.72 23.19
N ARG A 93 -1.30 -2.73 22.40
CA ARG A 93 -2.66 -2.73 21.84
C ARG A 93 -2.73 -3.78 20.73
N TYR A 94 -2.81 -5.05 21.11
CA TYR A 94 -3.22 -6.14 20.24
C TYR A 94 -4.68 -6.51 20.52
N THR A 95 -5.58 -5.98 19.70
CA THR A 95 -6.89 -6.60 19.50
C THR A 95 -6.72 -7.75 18.53
N GLY A 96 -6.45 -8.95 19.06
CA GLY A 96 -6.15 -10.14 18.27
C GLY A 96 -6.31 -11.40 19.10
N THR A 97 -7.53 -11.93 19.15
CA THR A 97 -7.85 -13.19 19.82
C THR A 97 -7.34 -14.35 18.98
N GLU A 98 -6.24 -14.96 19.41
CA GLU A 98 -5.78 -16.27 18.97
C GLU A 98 -5.94 -17.28 20.11
N SER A 99 -6.41 -18.50 19.79
CA SER A 99 -6.61 -19.63 20.71
C SER A 99 -7.46 -19.38 21.97
N GLY A 100 -8.79 -19.55 21.87
CA GLY A 100 -9.72 -19.33 22.99
C GLY A 100 -11.05 -20.10 22.93
N SER A 101 -11.05 -21.36 23.40
CA SER A 101 -12.20 -22.25 23.65
C SER A 101 -12.85 -22.99 22.46
N LYS A 102 -13.03 -24.31 22.64
CA LYS A 102 -13.91 -25.16 21.83
C LYS A 102 -15.38 -25.11 22.28
N LEU A 103 -15.78 -24.07 23.01
CA LEU A 103 -17.15 -23.91 23.54
C LEU A 103 -18.02 -23.03 22.63
N LEU A 104 -17.45 -21.98 22.03
CA LEU A 104 -18.17 -21.09 21.12
C LEU A 104 -18.70 -21.80 19.85
N SER A 105 -18.09 -22.91 19.45
CA SER A 105 -18.58 -23.78 18.35
C SER A 105 -19.91 -24.48 18.66
N PHE A 106 -20.28 -24.65 19.93
CA PHE A 106 -21.58 -25.23 20.32
C PHE A 106 -22.70 -24.19 20.41
N LEU A 107 -22.37 -22.89 20.46
CA LEU A 107 -23.34 -21.81 20.59
C LEU A 107 -24.45 -21.81 19.52
N PRO A 108 -24.19 -21.97 18.20
CA PRO A 108 -25.26 -22.04 17.20
C PRO A 108 -26.13 -23.30 17.33
N SER A 109 -25.56 -24.42 17.79
CA SER A 109 -26.30 -25.67 18.01
C SER A 109 -27.24 -25.57 19.21
N ILE A 110 -26.76 -24.99 20.31
CA ILE A 110 -27.57 -24.69 21.50
C ILE A 110 -28.68 -23.68 21.17
N LEU A 111 -28.37 -22.64 20.39
CA LEU A 111 -29.36 -21.64 19.98
C LEU A 111 -30.47 -22.27 19.12
N ALA A 112 -30.12 -23.15 18.18
CA ALA A 112 -31.08 -23.90 17.37
C ALA A 112 -31.95 -24.84 18.22
N ALA A 113 -31.36 -25.57 19.19
CA ALA A 113 -32.10 -26.44 20.10
C ALA A 113 -33.10 -25.65 20.97
N CYS A 114 -32.66 -24.50 21.54
CA CYS A 114 -33.53 -23.61 22.30
C CYS A 114 -34.66 -23.01 21.45
N LEU A 115 -34.40 -22.68 20.18
CA LEU A 115 -35.43 -22.20 19.25
C LEU A 115 -36.47 -23.29 18.97
N VAL A 116 -36.05 -24.53 18.71
CA VAL A 116 -36.97 -25.67 18.49
C VAL A 116 -37.81 -25.94 19.74
N ILE A 117 -37.22 -25.93 20.95
CA ILE A 117 -37.96 -26.09 22.21
C ILE A 117 -38.94 -24.93 22.42
N GLY A 118 -38.54 -23.69 22.12
CA GLY A 118 -39.40 -22.51 22.18
C GLY A 118 -40.58 -22.58 21.21
N VAL A 119 -40.37 -23.06 19.99
CA VAL A 119 -41.43 -23.29 18.99
C VAL A 119 -42.38 -24.41 19.43
N LEU A 120 -41.88 -25.51 19.99
CA LEU A 120 -42.74 -26.58 20.53
C LEU A 120 -43.57 -26.10 21.73
N ALA A 121 -42.98 -25.28 22.63
CA ALA A 121 -43.71 -24.65 23.73
C ALA A 121 -44.76 -23.65 23.22
N ALA A 122 -44.43 -22.85 22.20
CA ALA A 122 -45.37 -21.94 21.56
C ALA A 122 -46.53 -22.70 20.90
N ILE A 123 -46.27 -23.78 20.17
CA ILE A 123 -47.30 -24.65 19.58
C ILE A 123 -48.18 -25.27 20.67
N TRP A 124 -47.61 -25.67 21.81
CA TRP A 124 -48.41 -26.23 22.93
C TRP A 124 -49.32 -25.19 23.60
N VAL A 125 -48.88 -23.93 23.69
CA VAL A 125 -49.67 -22.81 24.25
C VAL A 125 -50.70 -22.26 23.26
N PHE A 126 -50.36 -22.18 21.97
CA PHE A 126 -51.21 -21.67 20.89
C PHE A 126 -51.97 -22.76 20.12
N TRP A 127 -51.94 -24.02 20.55
CA TRP A 127 -52.76 -25.07 19.96
C TRP A 127 -54.24 -24.69 20.12
N PRO A 128 -55.00 -24.47 19.04
CA PRO A 128 -56.38 -24.05 19.17
C PRO A 128 -57.19 -25.10 19.93
N LYS A 129 -58.05 -24.65 20.84
CA LYS A 129 -59.24 -25.41 21.19
C LYS A 129 -60.29 -25.02 20.16
N ASP A 130 -60.73 -26.00 19.38
CA ASP A 130 -61.57 -25.76 18.21
C ASP A 130 -63.02 -25.38 18.61
N ASP A 131 -63.29 -24.08 18.73
CA ASP A 131 -64.65 -23.53 18.65
C ASP A 131 -64.96 -23.13 17.21
N ASN A 132 -65.82 -23.91 16.54
CA ASN A 132 -66.16 -23.71 15.13
C ASN A 132 -67.06 -22.47 14.91
N GLY A 133 -66.59 -21.50 14.12
CA GLY A 133 -67.36 -20.32 13.70
C GLY A 133 -67.19 -20.01 12.21
N THR A 134 -68.22 -20.25 11.40
CA THR A 134 -68.20 -20.06 9.94
C THR A 134 -68.85 -18.75 9.51
N ALA A 135 -68.26 -18.01 8.54
CA ALA A 135 -68.91 -17.47 7.32
C ALA A 135 -68.30 -16.15 6.74
N ALA A 136 -67.66 -16.29 5.57
CA ALA A 136 -67.86 -15.52 4.32
C ALA A 136 -67.56 -13.98 4.21
N PRO A 137 -67.36 -13.44 2.97
CA PRO A 137 -66.72 -12.12 2.75
C PRO A 137 -67.45 -11.14 1.78
N THR A 138 -66.93 -9.91 1.63
CA THR A 138 -67.31 -8.98 0.53
C THR A 138 -66.16 -8.06 0.04
N LYS A 139 -66.39 -7.34 -1.07
CA LYS A 139 -65.51 -6.54 -1.97
C LYS A 139 -66.30 -5.28 -2.47
N PRO A 140 -65.83 -4.38 -3.37
CA PRO A 140 -64.50 -3.81 -3.69
C PRO A 140 -64.49 -2.26 -4.01
N ASN A 141 -63.35 -1.73 -4.50
CA ASN A 141 -63.13 -0.60 -5.47
C ASN A 141 -63.67 0.84 -5.26
N THR A 142 -62.86 1.86 -5.65
CA THR A 142 -63.01 2.75 -6.86
C THR A 142 -62.22 4.08 -6.76
N ALA A 143 -61.62 4.56 -7.88
CA ALA A 143 -61.14 5.95 -8.22
C ALA A 143 -60.11 6.64 -7.28
N GLU A 144 -58.92 7.09 -7.72
CA GLU A 144 -58.52 8.12 -8.72
C GLU A 144 -58.43 9.56 -8.15
N ASP A 145 -57.23 10.14 -8.20
CA ASP A 145 -56.98 11.54 -8.59
C ASP A 145 -55.53 11.69 -9.09
N SER A 146 -55.25 12.72 -9.89
CA SER A 146 -53.95 13.02 -10.50
C SER A 146 -53.82 14.50 -10.83
N PHE A 147 -52.73 15.15 -10.40
CA PHE A 147 -52.44 16.53 -10.81
C PHE A 147 -50.95 16.77 -11.08
N ASP A 148 -50.71 17.75 -11.96
CA ASP A 148 -49.43 18.06 -12.62
C ASP A 148 -49.18 19.60 -12.57
N VAL A 149 -48.11 20.04 -13.23
CA VAL A 149 -47.81 21.39 -13.74
C VAL A 149 -46.74 22.18 -12.96
N SER A 150 -45.67 22.50 -13.70
CA SER A 150 -44.53 23.35 -13.33
C SER A 150 -44.86 24.85 -13.33
N ASN A 151 -44.03 25.67 -12.65
CA ASN A 151 -43.40 26.81 -13.34
C ASN A 151 -42.19 27.42 -12.59
N GLU A 152 -41.31 28.03 -13.38
CA GLU A 152 -40.34 29.10 -13.04
C GLU A 152 -40.77 30.37 -13.86
N PRO A 153 -40.03 31.50 -14.02
CA PRO A 153 -38.73 31.95 -13.47
C PRO A 153 -38.72 33.42 -12.92
N GLY A 154 -37.53 33.90 -12.49
CA GLY A 154 -37.03 35.23 -12.91
C GLY A 154 -36.87 36.40 -11.90
N SER A 155 -36.06 37.40 -12.32
CA SER A 155 -35.86 38.78 -11.76
C SER A 155 -35.04 38.92 -10.45
N GLU A 156 -34.22 39.96 -10.16
CA GLU A 156 -33.26 40.84 -10.92
C GLU A 156 -32.51 41.79 -9.92
N GLY A 157 -31.55 42.61 -10.40
CA GLY A 157 -30.85 43.69 -9.64
C GLY A 157 -29.41 43.33 -9.22
N VAL A 158 -28.28 43.93 -9.69
CA VAL A 158 -27.91 45.22 -10.36
C VAL A 158 -27.59 46.38 -9.39
N GLU A 159 -26.66 47.27 -9.80
CA GLU A 159 -26.08 48.46 -9.11
C GLU A 159 -25.00 48.18 -8.03
N ASP A 160 -24.00 49.04 -7.74
CA ASP A 160 -23.14 49.99 -8.50
C ASP A 160 -22.11 50.66 -7.51
N THR A 161 -21.06 51.45 -7.83
CA THR A 161 -20.11 51.61 -8.97
C THR A 161 -19.04 52.70 -8.57
N GLU A 162 -18.01 52.96 -9.42
CA GLU A 162 -16.97 54.05 -9.34
C GLU A 162 -15.85 53.97 -8.26
N THR A 163 -14.74 54.76 -8.26
CA THR A 163 -13.69 55.15 -9.27
C THR A 163 -12.55 55.92 -8.51
N GLU A 164 -11.45 56.30 -9.20
CA GLU A 164 -10.28 57.11 -8.78
C GLU A 164 -9.19 56.38 -7.94
N GLU A 165 -7.87 56.45 -8.18
CA GLU A 165 -6.88 57.36 -8.83
C GLU A 165 -5.99 58.16 -7.84
N VAL A 166 -4.90 58.75 -8.37
CA VAL A 166 -3.75 59.40 -7.67
C VAL A 166 -2.82 58.39 -6.95
N ALA A 167 -1.55 58.10 -7.32
CA ALA A 167 -0.47 58.75 -8.09
C ALA A 167 0.56 59.57 -7.26
N GLU A 168 1.81 59.59 -7.76
CA GLU A 168 3.00 60.34 -7.26
C GLU A 168 3.56 59.85 -5.87
N ASP A 169 4.87 59.89 -5.56
CA ASP A 169 6.03 60.42 -6.31
C ASP A 169 7.39 59.77 -5.90
N VAL A 170 8.36 59.73 -6.84
CA VAL A 170 9.81 60.17 -6.74
C VAL A 170 10.73 59.64 -5.60
N ASP A 171 12.06 59.40 -5.76
CA ASP A 171 13.04 59.87 -6.75
C ASP A 171 14.25 58.88 -6.98
N LYS A 172 14.96 59.04 -8.12
CA LYS A 172 16.44 58.96 -8.41
C LYS A 172 17.40 58.03 -7.61
N ASN A 173 18.58 57.58 -8.09
CA ASN A 173 19.43 57.83 -9.29
C ASN A 173 20.37 56.58 -9.47
N THR A 174 20.77 56.08 -10.66
CA THR A 174 21.90 56.56 -11.54
C THR A 174 23.29 56.14 -11.01
N ASP A 175 24.28 55.65 -11.78
CA ASP A 175 24.50 55.69 -13.26
C ASP A 175 25.27 54.46 -13.83
N GLU A 176 25.40 54.39 -15.17
CA GLU A 176 26.47 53.76 -16.01
C GLU A 176 26.79 52.23 -15.83
N GLU A 177 27.27 51.43 -16.80
CA GLU A 177 27.65 51.51 -18.23
C GLU A 177 27.36 50.07 -18.80
N VAL A 178 26.81 49.76 -20.00
CA VAL A 178 27.12 50.14 -21.41
C VAL A 178 28.54 49.72 -21.84
N THR A 179 28.82 49.09 -22.99
CA THR A 179 28.17 48.04 -23.84
C THR A 179 29.32 47.24 -24.52
N GLU A 180 29.20 46.23 -25.39
CA GLU A 180 28.10 45.52 -26.11
C GLU A 180 28.45 44.00 -26.13
N GLU A 181 28.19 43.07 -27.07
CA GLU A 181 27.66 43.02 -28.45
C GLU A 181 26.68 41.83 -28.61
N ASP A 182 25.80 41.90 -29.61
CA ASP A 182 25.12 40.75 -30.28
C ASP A 182 25.37 40.92 -31.80
N PRO A 183 25.45 39.84 -32.60
CA PRO A 183 24.29 39.61 -33.48
C PRO A 183 23.96 38.13 -33.76
N ALA A 184 22.67 37.80 -33.65
CA ALA A 184 21.81 37.19 -34.69
C ALA A 184 22.29 35.96 -35.52
N GLU A 185 21.43 35.03 -35.97
CA GLU A 185 20.02 34.71 -35.69
C GLU A 185 19.73 33.37 -36.41
N GLU A 186 19.10 32.40 -35.76
CA GLU A 186 18.37 31.35 -36.50
C GLU A 186 17.12 30.89 -35.74
N LYS A 187 15.96 31.40 -36.17
CA LYS A 187 14.64 31.00 -35.67
C LYS A 187 14.09 29.86 -36.53
N THR A 188 13.88 28.69 -35.95
CA THR A 188 12.94 27.67 -36.46
C THR A 188 12.43 26.82 -35.29
N PRO A 189 11.20 26.27 -35.37
CA PRO A 189 10.14 26.92 -34.62
C PRO A 189 9.72 26.16 -33.36
N GLU A 190 9.10 26.91 -32.44
CA GLU A 190 8.36 26.34 -31.32
C GLU A 190 7.30 25.35 -31.83
N THR A 191 7.44 24.09 -31.47
CA THR A 191 6.31 23.16 -31.46
C THR A 191 5.69 23.23 -30.07
N PRO A 192 4.49 23.84 -29.90
CA PRO A 192 3.75 23.74 -28.66
C PRO A 192 3.34 22.29 -28.47
N THR A 193 4.20 21.52 -27.80
CA THR A 193 3.92 20.15 -27.41
C THR A 193 2.75 20.20 -26.46
N GLN A 194 1.64 19.57 -26.84
CA GLN A 194 0.41 19.59 -26.07
C GLN A 194 0.69 19.23 -24.61
N GLU A 195 0.29 20.12 -23.69
CA GLU A 195 0.28 19.79 -22.28
C GLU A 195 -0.86 18.82 -22.02
N ASP A 196 -0.59 17.51 -22.20
CA ASP A 196 -1.47 16.44 -21.73
C ASP A 196 -1.93 16.78 -20.30
N GLU A 197 -3.25 16.73 -20.07
CA GLU A 197 -3.90 17.12 -18.82
C GLU A 197 -3.66 16.11 -17.68
N MET A 198 -2.40 15.76 -17.47
CA MET A 198 -1.96 14.81 -16.45
C MET A 198 -2.37 15.34 -15.07
N GLU A 199 -3.29 14.61 -14.45
CA GLU A 199 -3.87 14.92 -13.14
C GLU A 199 -3.37 13.88 -12.12
N LEU A 200 -2.74 14.35 -11.04
CA LEU A 200 -2.28 13.50 -9.94
C LEU A 200 -3.17 13.69 -8.70
N VAL A 201 -4.34 13.07 -8.71
CA VAL A 201 -5.36 13.20 -7.66
C VAL A 201 -4.86 12.63 -6.34
N LYS A 202 -4.75 13.46 -5.30
CA LYS A 202 -4.48 13.02 -3.93
C LYS A 202 -5.69 12.28 -3.36
N GLY A 203 -5.49 11.01 -2.98
CA GLY A 203 -6.45 10.16 -2.31
C GLY A 203 -6.27 10.17 -0.78
N LYS A 204 -6.55 9.03 -0.15
CA LYS A 204 -6.46 8.89 1.32
C LYS A 204 -4.99 8.85 1.80
N THR A 205 -4.71 9.59 2.87
CA THR A 205 -3.49 9.45 3.69
C THR A 205 -3.81 8.61 4.93
N GLN A 206 -2.94 7.66 5.27
CA GLN A 206 -3.01 6.85 6.49
C GLN A 206 -1.58 6.61 7.02
N GLY A 207 -1.23 7.24 8.15
CA GLY A 207 0.12 7.17 8.71
C GLY A 207 1.15 7.83 7.78
N ASP A 208 2.26 7.13 7.52
CA ASP A 208 3.29 7.58 6.56
C ASP A 208 2.83 7.47 5.09
N THR A 209 1.72 6.79 4.82
CA THR A 209 1.32 6.35 3.49
C THR A 209 0.25 7.25 2.89
N THR A 210 0.46 7.79 1.69
CA THR A 210 -0.58 8.50 0.91
C THR A 210 -0.78 7.84 -0.45
N VAL A 211 -2.06 7.63 -0.81
CA VAL A 211 -2.46 7.12 -2.13
C VAL A 211 -2.74 8.29 -3.07
N TYR A 212 -2.33 8.18 -4.32
CA TYR A 212 -2.63 9.09 -5.42
C TYR A 212 -3.17 8.30 -6.62
N THR A 213 -3.93 8.96 -7.50
CA THR A 213 -4.31 8.43 -8.82
C THR A 213 -3.70 9.30 -9.90
N LEU A 214 -2.89 8.72 -10.78
CA LEU A 214 -2.40 9.35 -12.00
C LEU A 214 -3.43 9.10 -13.12
N LYS A 215 -3.88 10.17 -13.79
CA LYS A 215 -4.79 10.16 -14.95
C LYS A 215 -4.28 11.11 -16.05
N GLY A 216 -4.97 11.14 -17.20
CA GLY A 216 -4.77 12.16 -18.24
C GLY A 216 -3.42 12.03 -18.94
N THR A 217 -2.93 10.80 -19.07
CA THR A 217 -1.62 10.47 -19.64
C THR A 217 -1.52 8.97 -19.87
N ASP A 218 -0.83 8.57 -20.94
CA ASP A 218 -0.58 7.16 -21.28
C ASP A 218 0.83 6.69 -20.87
N GLN A 219 1.61 7.56 -20.22
CA GLN A 219 2.97 7.29 -19.74
C GLN A 219 3.05 7.39 -18.21
N PHE A 220 4.03 6.73 -17.59
CA PHE A 220 4.38 6.93 -16.19
C PHE A 220 5.91 6.96 -16.01
N HIS A 221 6.49 8.14 -16.22
CA HIS A 221 7.89 8.43 -15.97
C HIS A 221 8.10 8.99 -14.56
N LEU A 222 8.93 8.33 -13.76
CA LEU A 222 9.37 8.78 -12.44
C LEU A 222 10.84 9.23 -12.51
N THR A 223 11.09 10.52 -12.25
CA THR A 223 12.44 11.05 -12.00
C THR A 223 12.64 11.27 -10.51
N ILE A 224 13.81 10.87 -10.01
CA ILE A 224 14.24 11.00 -8.62
C ILE A 224 15.57 11.73 -8.61
N THR A 225 15.65 12.87 -7.93
CA THR A 225 16.85 13.70 -7.86
C THR A 225 17.30 13.84 -6.40
N PRO A 226 18.33 13.10 -5.94
CA PRO A 226 18.82 13.17 -4.57
C PRO A 226 19.50 14.51 -4.28
N VAL A 227 19.03 15.19 -3.25
CA VAL A 227 19.63 16.42 -2.71
C VAL A 227 20.69 16.09 -1.67
N SER A 228 20.47 15.04 -0.87
CA SER A 228 21.46 14.44 0.04
C SER A 228 21.15 12.96 0.27
N SER A 229 21.79 12.32 1.26
CA SER A 229 21.61 10.88 1.52
C SER A 229 20.19 10.55 1.99
N SER A 230 19.51 9.62 1.30
CA SER A 230 18.17 9.14 1.67
C SER A 230 17.97 7.68 1.32
N TRP A 231 17.26 6.92 2.16
CA TRP A 231 16.86 5.55 1.81
C TRP A 231 15.67 5.58 0.85
N LEU A 232 15.79 4.89 -0.29
CA LEU A 232 14.73 4.77 -1.29
C LEU A 232 14.37 3.31 -1.61
N GLU A 233 13.07 3.09 -1.75
CA GLU A 233 12.47 1.88 -2.29
C GLU A 233 11.45 2.28 -3.38
N VAL A 234 11.56 1.70 -4.58
CA VAL A 234 10.56 1.82 -5.66
C VAL A 234 10.16 0.42 -6.09
N HIS A 235 8.86 0.16 -6.12
CA HIS A 235 8.27 -1.13 -6.43
C HIS A 235 7.01 -0.94 -7.28
N GLY A 236 6.88 -1.65 -8.39
CA GLY A 236 5.68 -1.66 -9.24
C GLY A 236 5.30 -3.10 -9.52
N GLY A 237 4.00 -3.42 -9.38
CA GLY A 237 3.52 -4.79 -9.54
C GLY A 237 4.25 -5.77 -8.61
N ASN A 238 5.11 -6.61 -9.18
CA ASN A 238 6.02 -7.53 -8.47
C ASN A 238 7.51 -7.13 -8.58
N GLU A 239 7.86 -6.13 -9.40
CA GLU A 239 9.22 -5.70 -9.69
C GLU A 239 9.69 -4.59 -8.72
N ARG A 240 11.00 -4.58 -8.42
CA ARG A 240 11.62 -3.63 -7.47
C ARG A 240 12.75 -2.83 -8.12
N TYR A 241 12.35 -1.80 -8.86
CA TYR A 241 13.22 -0.86 -9.58
C TYR A 241 14.29 -0.17 -8.71
N LEU A 242 14.03 0.04 -7.41
CA LEU A 242 15.00 0.65 -6.50
C LEU A 242 14.89 0.08 -5.08
N TYR A 243 16.04 -0.17 -4.43
CA TYR A 243 16.13 -0.57 -3.02
C TYR A 243 17.55 -0.29 -2.47
N LYS A 244 17.87 0.98 -2.19
CA LYS A 244 19.17 1.40 -1.64
C LYS A 244 19.07 2.76 -0.96
N THR A 245 20.08 3.11 -0.17
CA THR A 245 20.42 4.53 0.07
C THR A 245 20.90 5.13 -1.24
N VAL A 246 20.31 6.24 -1.65
CA VAL A 246 20.82 7.10 -2.73
C VAL A 246 21.55 8.30 -2.15
N LYS A 247 22.48 8.87 -2.92
CA LYS A 247 23.25 10.07 -2.59
C LYS A 247 23.25 11.09 -3.73
N LYS A 248 23.68 12.33 -3.43
CA LYS A 248 23.74 13.45 -4.38
C LYS A 248 24.67 13.18 -5.59
N ASP A 249 25.73 12.40 -5.39
CA ASP A 249 26.69 12.00 -6.42
C ASP A 249 26.11 11.02 -7.47
N GLU A 250 24.92 10.46 -7.27
CA GLU A 250 24.28 9.54 -8.20
C GLU A 250 23.45 10.23 -9.30
N GLY A 251 23.26 11.56 -9.22
CA GLY A 251 22.51 12.33 -10.22
C GLY A 251 21.02 12.00 -10.29
N GLU A 252 20.40 12.24 -11.45
CA GLU A 252 18.98 11.95 -11.67
C GLU A 252 18.75 10.47 -12.01
N LEU A 253 18.01 9.76 -11.16
CA LEU A 253 17.56 8.40 -11.43
C LEU A 253 16.21 8.46 -12.14
N LYS A 254 16.12 7.88 -13.34
CA LYS A 254 14.94 7.94 -14.21
C LYS A 254 14.41 6.53 -14.44
N TYR A 255 13.10 6.37 -14.25
CA TYR A 255 12.39 5.10 -14.38
C TYR A 255 11.18 5.30 -15.29
N ASP A 256 11.08 4.49 -16.34
CA ASP A 256 9.82 4.24 -17.02
C ASP A 256 9.08 3.15 -16.24
N LEU A 257 7.87 3.48 -15.78
CA LEU A 257 6.96 2.64 -15.02
C LEU A 257 5.61 2.52 -15.75
N THR A 258 5.57 2.84 -17.04
CA THR A 258 4.35 2.87 -17.88
C THR A 258 3.65 1.51 -17.94
N SER A 259 4.39 0.40 -17.77
CA SER A 259 3.85 -0.96 -17.64
C SER A 259 2.94 -1.15 -16.42
N GLU A 260 3.18 -0.39 -15.34
CA GLU A 260 2.69 -0.69 -14.00
C GLU A 260 1.34 -0.04 -13.69
N SER A 261 0.37 -0.85 -13.25
CA SER A 261 -0.94 -0.38 -12.81
C SER A 261 -0.92 0.31 -11.44
N ALA A 262 0.10 0.03 -10.61
CA ALA A 262 0.34 0.74 -9.36
C ALA A 262 1.82 0.68 -8.95
N VAL A 263 2.35 1.82 -8.52
CA VAL A 263 3.72 1.98 -8.03
C VAL A 263 3.70 2.44 -6.57
N LYS A 264 4.52 1.79 -5.73
CA LYS A 264 4.87 2.19 -4.37
C LYS A 264 6.27 2.80 -4.38
N ILE A 265 6.38 4.06 -3.97
CA ILE A 265 7.64 4.77 -3.69
C ILE A 265 7.73 4.94 -2.17
N ARG A 266 8.85 4.62 -1.55
CA ARG A 266 9.11 4.94 -0.13
C ARG A 266 10.39 5.74 0.00
N VAL A 267 10.29 6.85 0.73
CA VAL A 267 11.37 7.80 0.97
C VAL A 267 11.64 7.86 2.47
N GLY A 268 12.86 7.52 2.89
CA GLY A 268 13.26 7.52 4.30
C GLY A 268 13.51 8.91 4.86
N HIS A 269 14.04 9.82 4.03
CA HIS A 269 14.27 11.22 4.36
C HIS A 269 13.81 12.11 3.19
N THR A 270 12.66 12.77 3.33
CA THR A 270 11.97 13.50 2.25
C THR A 270 12.63 14.83 1.84
N PRO A 271 13.15 15.70 2.74
CA PRO A 271 13.94 16.87 2.33
C PRO A 271 15.24 16.55 1.56
N ALA A 272 15.68 15.29 1.59
CA ALA A 272 16.88 14.84 0.88
C ALA A 272 16.62 14.36 -0.55
N VAL A 273 15.38 14.37 -1.06
CA VAL A 273 15.03 13.86 -2.40
C VAL A 273 13.96 14.74 -3.04
N LYS A 274 14.19 15.20 -4.27
CA LYS A 274 13.13 15.75 -5.13
C LYS A 274 12.56 14.61 -5.98
N LEU A 275 11.23 14.62 -6.18
CA LEU A 275 10.51 13.67 -7.02
C LEU A 275 9.76 14.43 -8.12
N THR A 276 9.69 13.83 -9.30
CA THR A 276 8.98 14.39 -10.46
C THR A 276 8.26 13.25 -11.18
N VAL A 277 6.96 13.43 -11.45
CA VAL A 277 6.10 12.46 -12.16
C VAL A 277 5.66 13.08 -13.47
N ASN A 278 5.96 12.44 -14.61
CA ASN A 278 5.74 12.95 -15.97
C ASN A 278 6.08 14.45 -16.11
N ARG A 279 7.31 14.83 -15.73
CA ARG A 279 7.84 16.21 -15.71
C ARG A 279 7.20 17.18 -14.70
N LYS A 280 6.03 16.89 -14.12
CA LYS A 280 5.41 17.71 -13.05
C LYS A 280 6.09 17.41 -11.69
N PRO A 281 6.58 18.41 -10.94
CA PRO A 281 7.15 18.20 -9.60
C PRO A 281 6.15 17.57 -8.63
N PHE A 282 6.63 16.68 -7.76
CA PHE A 282 5.81 16.05 -6.72
C PHE A 282 6.15 16.62 -5.34
N GLU A 283 5.17 17.29 -4.72
CA GLU A 283 5.29 17.79 -3.35
C GLU A 283 4.79 16.77 -2.32
N PHE A 284 5.54 16.62 -1.24
CA PHE A 284 5.26 15.61 -0.22
C PHE A 284 4.01 15.97 0.63
N PRO A 285 3.01 15.09 0.75
CA PRO A 285 1.68 15.42 1.28
C PRO A 285 1.58 15.74 2.77
N ASN A 286 2.67 15.56 3.52
CA ASN A 286 2.81 15.91 4.93
C ASN A 286 4.29 16.20 5.26
N GLY A 287 4.57 16.84 6.40
CA GLY A 287 5.94 17.16 6.82
C GLY A 287 6.76 16.00 7.41
N SER A 288 6.34 14.73 7.25
CA SER A 288 7.06 13.59 7.82
C SER A 288 8.39 13.34 7.11
N THR A 289 9.43 13.12 7.90
CA THR A 289 10.77 12.69 7.46
C THR A 289 10.70 11.45 6.56
N THR A 290 9.88 10.46 6.94
CA THR A 290 9.67 9.22 6.18
C THR A 290 8.25 9.17 5.64
N GLN A 291 8.09 8.87 4.34
CA GLN A 291 6.80 8.77 3.67
C GLN A 291 6.75 7.63 2.66
N THR A 292 5.56 7.09 2.45
CA THR A 292 5.25 6.09 1.41
C THR A 292 4.20 6.67 0.47
N ILE A 293 4.52 6.80 -0.81
CA ILE A 293 3.60 7.25 -1.86
C ILE A 293 3.12 6.00 -2.61
N LYS A 294 1.82 5.89 -2.86
CA LYS A 294 1.25 4.84 -3.73
C LYS A 294 0.51 5.51 -4.88
N ILE A 295 1.08 5.47 -6.08
CA ILE A 295 0.47 6.02 -7.29
C ILE A 295 -0.25 4.88 -8.01
N GLN A 296 -1.57 4.96 -8.11
CA GLN A 296 -2.38 4.09 -8.97
C GLN A 296 -2.42 4.72 -10.36
N PHE A 297 -2.02 3.99 -11.40
CA PHE A 297 -2.00 4.51 -12.76
C PHE A 297 -3.28 4.13 -13.50
N LYS A 298 -4.09 5.14 -13.83
CA LYS A 298 -5.21 5.03 -14.76
C LYS A 298 -4.80 5.65 -16.09
N ARG A 299 -4.27 4.81 -16.99
CA ARG A 299 -4.04 5.18 -18.39
C ARG A 299 -5.31 5.79 -18.98
N SER A 300 -5.15 6.74 -19.90
CA SER A 300 -6.27 7.23 -20.70
C SER A 300 -6.76 6.07 -21.57
N ASN A 301 -8.07 5.90 -21.67
CA ASN A 301 -8.64 4.97 -22.64
C ASN A 301 -8.65 5.68 -24.00
N ASN A 302 -7.56 5.56 -24.75
CA ASN A 302 -7.53 5.91 -26.16
C ASN A 302 -8.48 4.95 -26.90
N GLN A 303 -9.63 5.47 -27.37
CA GLN A 303 -10.74 4.72 -27.98
C GLN A 303 -11.36 5.52 -29.12
#